data_AF-A0A077D112-F1
#
_entry.id   AF-A0A077D112-F1
#
_cell.length_a   1.000
_cell.length_b   1.000
_cell.length_c   1.000
_cell.angle_alpha   90.00
_cell.angle_beta   90.00
_cell.angle_gamma   90.00
#
_symmetry.space_group_name_H-M   'P 1'
#
loop_
_entity.id
_entity.type
_entity.pdbx_description
1 polymer ?
#
loop_
_entity_poly.entity_id
_entity_poly.type
_entity_poly.pdbx_seq_one_letter_code
_entity_poly.pdbx_strand_id
1 'polypeptide(L)'
;MNQGEMADIFEEWNKGELDSFLIEITKDILRYKDTDGKYLLEKIRDCAGQKGTGKWTAIAALQYGVPVTLIGEAVFSRCLSALHHERQVASQQLPGPDRSKLNVDKKVFLEQIRQALYASKIVSYAQGFMLLREAAN
;
A
#
# COMPACT_ATOMS: atom_id res chain seq x y z
N MET A 1 -12.20 -11.63 -2.59
CA MET A 1 -11.19 -12.56 -3.13
C MET A 1 -10.49 -13.24 -1.98
N ASN A 2 -10.06 -14.48 -2.15
CA ASN A 2 -9.20 -15.15 -1.16
C ASN A 2 -7.71 -14.83 -1.45
N GLN A 3 -6.80 -15.14 -0.51
CA GLN A 3 -5.37 -14.82 -0.69
C GLN A 3 -4.71 -15.55 -1.86
N GLY A 4 -5.15 -16.77 -2.20
CA GLY A 4 -4.68 -17.49 -3.37
C GLY A 4 -4.98 -16.74 -4.68
N GLU A 5 -6.24 -16.30 -4.86
CA GLU A 5 -6.64 -15.48 -6.01
C GLU A 5 -5.87 -14.15 -6.06
N MET A 6 -5.61 -13.52 -4.91
CA MET A 6 -4.79 -12.30 -4.87
C MET A 6 -3.36 -12.59 -5.31
N ALA A 7 -2.75 -13.66 -4.83
CA ALA A 7 -1.41 -14.06 -5.22
C ALA A 7 -1.28 -14.31 -6.72
N ASP A 8 -2.25 -15.03 -7.32
CA ASP A 8 -2.27 -15.29 -8.76
C ASP A 8 -2.28 -13.98 -9.58
N ILE A 9 -3.00 -12.97 -9.11
CA ILE A 9 -3.06 -11.64 -9.77
C ILE A 9 -1.74 -10.88 -9.60
N PHE A 10 -1.14 -10.87 -8.41
CA PHE A 10 0.18 -10.27 -8.23
C PHE A 10 1.25 -10.98 -9.06
N GLU A 11 1.12 -12.30 -9.25
CA GLU A 11 1.99 -13.07 -10.14
C GLU A 11 1.83 -12.67 -11.61
N GLU A 12 0.59 -12.45 -12.07
CA GLU A 12 0.32 -11.92 -13.41
C GLU A 12 0.89 -10.51 -13.58
N TRP A 13 0.66 -9.62 -12.62
CA TRP A 13 1.16 -8.24 -12.65
C TRP A 13 2.69 -8.18 -12.67
N ASN A 14 3.36 -9.12 -12.00
CA ASN A 14 4.82 -9.20 -11.99
C ASN A 14 5.43 -9.63 -13.33
N LYS A 15 4.62 -10.07 -14.31
CA LYS A 15 5.10 -10.41 -15.65
C LYS A 15 5.01 -9.22 -16.63
N GLY A 16 4.52 -8.07 -16.17
CA GLY A 16 4.33 -6.86 -16.97
C GLY A 16 5.05 -5.63 -16.41
N GLU A 17 4.48 -4.44 -16.62
CA GLU A 17 5.09 -3.16 -16.22
C GLU A 17 5.22 -2.96 -14.69
N LEU A 18 4.54 -3.78 -13.91
CA LEU A 18 4.67 -3.80 -12.45
C LEU A 18 5.78 -4.74 -11.95
N ASP A 19 6.49 -5.43 -12.84
CA ASP A 19 7.62 -6.30 -12.47
C ASP A 19 8.58 -5.56 -11.53
N SER A 20 8.63 -6.04 -10.29
CA SER A 20 9.48 -5.48 -9.26
C SER A 20 9.53 -6.40 -8.05
N PHE A 21 10.65 -6.35 -7.33
CA PHE A 21 10.86 -7.11 -6.10
C PHE A 21 9.70 -6.99 -5.09
N LEU A 22 9.11 -5.80 -4.92
CA LEU A 22 7.99 -5.62 -3.98
C LEU A 22 6.71 -6.32 -4.43
N ILE A 23 6.43 -6.40 -5.73
CA ILE A 23 5.28 -7.14 -6.28
C ILE A 23 5.52 -8.65 -6.15
N GLU A 24 6.74 -9.10 -6.43
CA GLU A 24 7.16 -10.50 -6.26
C GLU A 24 6.99 -11.00 -4.83
N ILE A 25 7.58 -10.31 -3.83
CA ILE A 25 7.45 -10.74 -2.43
C ILE A 25 6.01 -10.61 -1.92
N THR A 26 5.20 -9.70 -2.48
CA THR A 26 3.78 -9.58 -2.10
C THR A 26 3.00 -10.83 -2.50
N LYS A 27 3.22 -11.35 -3.72
CA LYS A 27 2.68 -12.64 -4.16
C LYS A 27 3.12 -13.76 -3.22
N ASP A 28 4.40 -13.83 -2.85
CA ASP A 28 4.93 -14.89 -1.97
C ASP A 28 4.32 -14.81 -0.57
N ILE A 29 4.20 -13.61 0.00
CA ILE A 29 3.56 -13.36 1.30
C ILE A 29 2.09 -13.83 1.29
N LEU A 30 1.34 -13.53 0.22
CA LEU A 30 -0.06 -13.95 0.08
C LEU A 30 -0.21 -15.48 -0.04
N ARG A 31 0.81 -16.20 -0.53
CA ARG A 31 0.80 -17.68 -0.57
C ARG A 31 1.28 -18.32 0.73
N TYR A 32 1.97 -17.57 1.58
CA TYR A 32 2.62 -18.12 2.76
C TYR A 32 1.62 -18.62 3.80
N LYS A 33 1.75 -19.90 4.17
CA LYS A 33 0.93 -20.57 5.18
C LYS A 33 1.75 -20.83 6.43
N ASP A 34 1.11 -20.64 7.57
CA ASP A 34 1.64 -20.95 8.90
C ASP A 34 1.56 -22.46 9.19
N THR A 35 2.10 -22.91 10.32
CA THR A 35 2.19 -24.33 10.69
C THR A 35 0.83 -25.03 10.83
N ASP A 36 -0.25 -24.27 11.01
CA ASP A 36 -1.64 -24.77 11.07
C ASP A 36 -2.30 -24.85 9.68
N GLY A 37 -1.57 -24.57 8.60
CA GLY A 37 -2.04 -24.60 7.21
C GLY A 37 -2.88 -23.39 6.79
N LYS A 38 -3.09 -22.40 7.67
CA LYS A 38 -3.79 -21.15 7.36
C LYS A 38 -2.82 -20.08 6.88
N TYR A 39 -3.30 -19.10 6.10
CA TYR A 39 -2.47 -18.00 5.63
C TYR A 39 -1.93 -17.17 6.80
N LEU A 40 -0.62 -16.90 6.80
CA LEU A 40 0.04 -16.18 7.89
C LEU A 40 -0.39 -14.71 7.94
N LEU A 41 -0.57 -14.07 6.76
CA LEU A 41 -0.82 -12.63 6.65
C LEU A 41 -2.03 -12.17 7.49
N GLU A 42 -3.10 -12.96 7.55
CA GLU A 42 -4.31 -12.64 8.32
C GLU A 42 -4.10 -12.66 9.84
N LYS A 43 -3.01 -13.26 10.32
CA LYS A 43 -2.66 -13.32 11.75
C LYS A 43 -1.70 -12.21 12.16
N ILE A 44 -1.13 -11.48 11.21
CA ILE A 44 -0.17 -10.41 11.49
C ILE A 44 -0.95 -9.19 11.98
N ARG A 45 -0.51 -8.64 13.12
CA ARG A 45 -1.08 -7.39 13.65
C ARG A 45 -0.89 -6.24 12.66
N ASP A 46 -1.97 -5.55 12.34
CA ASP A 46 -2.03 -4.44 11.39
C ASP A 46 -1.49 -3.11 11.97
N CYS A 47 -0.28 -3.16 12.54
CA CYS A 47 0.42 -2.02 13.11
C CYS A 47 1.81 -1.90 12.48
N ALA A 48 1.93 -1.06 11.47
CA ALA A 48 3.18 -0.90 10.73
C ALA A 48 4.22 -0.14 11.57
N GLY A 49 5.38 -0.76 11.79
CA GLY A 49 6.54 -0.10 12.38
C GLY A 49 7.26 0.83 11.39
N GLN A 50 8.10 1.73 11.92
CA GLN A 50 9.00 2.56 11.11
C GLN A 50 10.27 2.94 11.89
N LYS A 51 11.40 3.07 11.19
CA LYS A 51 12.70 3.45 11.78
C LYS A 51 13.12 4.90 11.52
N GLY A 52 12.27 5.70 10.88
CA GLY A 52 12.46 7.15 10.72
C GLY A 52 12.80 7.64 9.31
N THR A 53 13.43 6.84 8.46
CA THR A 53 13.88 7.30 7.12
C THR A 53 12.75 7.87 6.25
N GLY A 54 11.57 7.22 6.22
CA GLY A 54 10.42 7.76 5.50
C GLY A 54 9.91 9.10 6.07
N LYS A 55 9.93 9.24 7.40
CA LYS A 55 9.58 10.51 8.08
C LYS A 55 10.58 11.61 7.71
N TRP A 56 11.87 11.30 7.64
CA TRP A 56 12.90 12.26 7.22
C TRP A 56 12.67 12.76 5.80
N THR A 57 12.28 11.89 4.86
CA THR A 57 11.93 12.31 3.49
C THR A 57 10.74 13.28 3.47
N ALA A 58 9.69 13.00 4.25
CA ALA A 58 8.54 13.90 4.36
C ALA A 58 8.89 15.26 4.99
N ILE A 59 9.78 15.26 6.00
CA ILE A 59 10.28 16.50 6.61
C ILE A 59 11.13 17.29 5.61
N ALA A 60 12.04 16.63 4.89
CA ALA A 60 12.86 17.27 3.87
C ALA A 60 11.99 17.90 2.77
N ALA A 61 10.96 17.19 2.31
CA ALA A 61 10.00 17.73 1.35
C ALA A 61 9.37 19.05 1.81
N LEU A 62 8.98 19.14 3.08
CA LEU A 62 8.45 20.38 3.67
C LEU A 62 9.51 21.47 3.79
N GLN A 63 10.74 21.12 4.16
CA GLN A 63 11.85 22.08 4.29
C GLN A 63 12.25 22.70 2.95
N TYR A 64 12.27 21.90 1.88
CA TYR A 64 12.57 22.35 0.53
C TYR A 64 11.35 22.90 -0.23
N GLY A 65 10.15 22.86 0.36
CA GLY A 65 8.93 23.34 -0.30
C GLY A 65 8.51 22.49 -1.52
N VAL A 66 8.85 21.20 -1.55
CA VAL A 66 8.56 20.28 -2.66
C VAL A 66 7.36 19.38 -2.33
N PRO A 67 6.37 19.21 -3.23
CA PRO A 67 5.15 18.45 -2.95
C PRO A 67 5.35 16.93 -3.06
N VAL A 68 6.00 16.32 -2.08
CA VAL A 68 6.16 14.85 -1.98
C VAL A 68 4.99 14.21 -1.24
N THR A 69 3.79 14.35 -1.79
CA THR A 69 2.54 14.02 -1.10
C THR A 69 2.38 12.51 -0.85
N LEU A 70 2.73 11.65 -1.80
CA LEU A 70 2.47 10.21 -1.68
C LEU A 70 3.34 9.57 -0.59
N ILE A 71 4.63 9.96 -0.51
CA ILE A 71 5.52 9.49 0.57
C ILE A 71 5.04 10.02 1.93
N GLY A 72 4.55 11.27 1.98
CA GLY A 72 3.91 11.82 3.18
C GLY A 72 2.73 10.99 3.66
N GLU A 73 1.79 10.68 2.76
CA GLU A 73 0.63 9.83 3.07
C GLU A 73 1.03 8.39 3.45
N ALA A 74 2.10 7.86 2.86
CA ALA A 74 2.64 6.55 3.26
C ALA A 74 3.15 6.56 4.72
N VAL A 75 3.76 7.67 5.17
CA VAL A 75 4.17 7.84 6.57
C VAL A 75 2.94 7.98 7.48
N PHE A 76 1.97 8.81 7.11
CA PHE A 76 0.75 8.98 7.91
C PHE A 76 -0.10 7.71 8.00
N SER A 77 -0.16 6.91 6.94
CA SER A 77 -0.84 5.61 6.93
C SER A 77 -0.24 4.65 7.96
N ARG A 78 1.10 4.66 8.14
CA ARG A 78 1.76 3.87 9.20
C ARG A 78 1.39 4.39 10.59
N CYS A 79 1.43 5.71 10.79
CA CYS A 79 0.99 6.32 12.04
C CYS A 79 -0.46 5.95 12.38
N LEU A 80 -1.37 6.02 11.41
CA LEU A 80 -2.78 5.62 11.58
C LEU A 80 -2.93 4.15 11.94
N SER A 81 -2.14 3.26 11.32
CA SER A 81 -2.16 1.83 11.64
C SER A 81 -1.76 1.56 13.10
N ALA A 82 -0.84 2.36 13.65
CA ALA A 82 -0.38 2.24 15.04
C ALA A 82 -1.44 2.66 16.06
N LEU A 83 -2.42 3.50 15.68
CA LEU A 83 -3.59 3.87 16.49
C LEU A 83 -4.62 2.74 16.58
N HIS A 84 -4.17 1.51 16.78
CA HIS A 84 -4.99 0.29 16.67
C HIS A 84 -6.18 0.26 17.64
N HIS A 85 -5.95 0.61 18.91
CA HIS A 85 -7.03 0.66 19.90
C HIS A 85 -8.08 1.72 19.53
N GLU A 86 -7.65 2.92 19.12
CA GLU A 86 -8.57 3.98 18.69
C GLU A 86 -9.38 3.55 17.45
N ARG A 87 -8.75 2.88 16.46
CA ARG A 87 -9.45 2.33 15.30
C ARG A 87 -10.48 1.28 15.68
N GLN A 88 -10.17 0.41 16.65
CA GLN A 88 -11.14 -0.57 17.15
C GLN A 88 -12.35 0.10 17.78
N VAL A 89 -12.14 1.06 18.68
CA VAL A 89 -13.23 1.82 19.32
C VAL A 89 -14.06 2.58 18.26
N ALA A 90 -13.39 3.29 17.34
CA ALA A 90 -14.05 4.06 16.29
C ALA A 90 -14.89 3.17 15.37
N SER A 91 -14.42 1.96 15.05
CA SER A 91 -15.15 1.02 14.17
C SER A 91 -16.51 0.56 14.72
N GLN A 92 -16.71 0.65 16.04
CA GLN A 92 -17.98 0.31 16.70
C GLN A 92 -18.97 1.47 16.72
N GLN A 93 -18.49 2.70 16.52
CA GLN A 93 -19.27 3.94 16.68
C GLN A 93 -19.52 4.66 15.35
N LEU A 94 -18.59 4.57 14.41
CA LEU A 94 -18.66 5.27 13.12
C LEU A 94 -19.25 4.34 12.05
N PRO A 95 -20.46 4.63 11.52
CA PRO A 95 -21.03 3.84 10.44
C PRO A 95 -20.23 4.06 9.15
N GLY A 96 -20.07 3.00 8.37
CA GLY A 96 -19.55 3.05 7.01
C GLY A 96 -20.68 2.99 5.97
N PRO A 97 -20.38 3.25 4.68
CA PRO A 97 -21.34 2.98 3.62
C PRO A 97 -21.69 1.48 3.57
N ASP A 98 -22.87 1.18 3.01
CA ASP A 98 -23.30 -0.20 2.81
C ASP A 98 -22.24 -0.98 2.01
N ARG A 99 -21.90 -2.16 2.50
CA ARG A 99 -20.89 -3.06 1.91
C ARG A 99 -21.53 -4.05 0.94
N SER A 100 -22.66 -3.67 0.35
CA SER A 100 -23.33 -4.48 -0.67
C SER A 100 -22.34 -4.83 -1.79
N LYS A 101 -22.54 -6.01 -2.38
CA LYS A 101 -21.62 -6.49 -3.41
C LYS A 101 -21.59 -5.50 -4.57
N LEU A 102 -20.39 -4.97 -4.86
CA LEU A 102 -20.14 -4.20 -6.06
C LEU A 102 -20.52 -5.05 -7.28
N ASN A 103 -21.51 -4.59 -8.04
CA ASN A 103 -21.91 -5.20 -9.30
C ASN A 103 -21.02 -4.66 -10.43
N VAL A 104 -19.78 -5.13 -10.46
CA VAL A 104 -18.78 -4.72 -11.45
C VAL A 104 -18.17 -5.93 -12.13
N ASP A 105 -17.75 -5.79 -13.38
CA ASP A 105 -16.93 -6.79 -14.05
C ASP A 105 -15.58 -6.91 -13.32
N LYS A 106 -15.33 -8.06 -12.71
CA LYS A 106 -14.12 -8.32 -11.91
C LYS A 106 -12.85 -8.12 -12.73
N LYS A 107 -12.83 -8.54 -14.00
CA LYS A 107 -11.62 -8.45 -14.86
C LYS A 107 -11.33 -6.99 -15.20
N VAL A 108 -12.35 -6.24 -15.60
CA VAL A 108 -12.23 -4.81 -15.90
C VAL A 108 -11.78 -4.04 -14.65
N PHE A 109 -12.38 -4.33 -13.51
CA PHE A 109 -12.05 -3.67 -12.25
C PHE A 109 -10.60 -3.96 -11.79
N LEU A 110 -10.14 -5.20 -11.94
CA LEU A 110 -8.76 -5.57 -11.62
C LEU A 110 -7.74 -4.86 -12.53
N GLU A 111 -8.02 -4.74 -13.82
CA GLU A 111 -7.15 -3.98 -14.74
C GLU A 111 -7.12 -2.49 -14.36
N GLN A 112 -8.25 -1.91 -13.98
CA GLN A 112 -8.29 -0.53 -13.48
C GLN A 112 -7.44 -0.33 -12.22
N ILE A 113 -7.48 -1.28 -11.27
CA ILE A 113 -6.61 -1.24 -10.08
C ILE A 113 -5.14 -1.34 -10.49
N ARG A 114 -4.80 -2.24 -11.43
CA ARG A 114 -3.44 -2.42 -11.91
C ARG A 114 -2.88 -1.13 -12.50
N GLN A 115 -3.66 -0.47 -13.37
CA GLN A 115 -3.32 0.81 -13.98
C GLN A 115 -3.21 1.92 -12.92
N ALA A 116 -4.14 1.98 -11.97
CA ALA A 116 -4.10 2.96 -10.89
C ALA A 116 -2.85 2.81 -10.02
N LEU A 117 -2.46 1.57 -9.69
CA LEU A 117 -1.24 1.28 -8.95
C LEU A 117 0.00 1.73 -9.74
N TYR A 118 0.06 1.41 -11.03
CA TYR A 118 1.19 1.77 -11.88
C TYR A 118 1.34 3.29 -12.04
N ALA A 119 0.24 3.99 -12.32
CA ALA A 119 0.23 5.45 -12.41
C ALA A 119 0.63 6.11 -11.07
N SER A 120 0.13 5.59 -9.95
CA SER A 120 0.49 6.08 -8.60
C SER A 120 1.98 5.89 -8.31
N LYS A 121 2.57 4.76 -8.74
CA LYS A 121 4.00 4.51 -8.65
C LYS A 121 4.77 5.56 -9.44
N ILE A 122 4.41 5.84 -10.70
CA ILE A 122 5.06 6.87 -11.52
C ILE A 122 5.02 8.23 -10.82
N VAL A 123 3.85 8.65 -10.31
CA VAL A 123 3.69 9.92 -9.58
C VAL A 123 4.61 9.96 -8.35
N SER A 124 4.66 8.89 -7.56
CA SER A 124 5.53 8.84 -6.37
C SER A 124 7.01 8.99 -6.72
N TYR A 125 7.47 8.33 -7.79
CA TYR A 125 8.87 8.44 -8.22
C TYR A 125 9.16 9.83 -8.77
N ALA A 126 8.26 10.42 -9.55
CA ALA A 126 8.39 11.79 -10.04
C ALA A 126 8.56 12.79 -8.88
N GLN A 127 7.72 12.68 -7.84
CA GLN A 127 7.83 13.48 -6.62
C GLN A 127 9.18 13.31 -5.91
N GLY A 128 9.67 12.07 -5.80
CA GLY A 128 10.98 11.79 -5.20
C GLY A 128 12.13 12.43 -5.99
N PHE A 129 12.12 12.30 -7.32
CA PHE A 129 13.13 12.94 -8.17
C PHE A 129 13.05 14.46 -8.17
N MET A 130 11.85 15.05 -8.07
CA MET A 130 11.70 16.49 -7.87
C MET A 130 12.38 16.97 -6.59
N LEU A 131 12.22 16.23 -5.49
CA LEU A 131 12.89 16.54 -4.23
C LEU A 131 14.41 16.44 -4.34
N LEU A 132 14.91 15.37 -4.97
CA LEU A 132 16.35 15.21 -5.19
C LEU A 132 16.93 16.34 -6.04
N ARG A 133 16.20 16.78 -7.08
CA ARG A 133 16.59 17.91 -7.92
C ARG A 133 16.67 19.20 -7.10
N GLU A 134 15.67 19.48 -6.26
CA GLU A 134 15.67 20.69 -5.44
C GLU A 134 16.79 20.67 -4.40
N ALA A 135 17.06 19.52 -3.77
CA ALA A 135 18.12 19.37 -2.78
C ALA A 135 19.55 19.44 -3.36
N ALA A 136 19.68 19.33 -4.68
CA ALA A 136 20.97 19.41 -5.38
C ALA A 136 21.32 20.85 -5.84
N ASN A 137 20.40 21.81 -5.71
CA ASN A 137 20.63 23.23 -5.96
C ASN A 137 21.38 23.88 -4.78
#